data_AF-A0A916BJL3-F1
#
_entry.id   AF-A0A916BJL3-F1
#
_cell.length_a   1.000
_cell.length_b   1.000
_cell.length_c   1.000
_cell.angle_alpha   90.00
_cell.angle_beta   90.00
_cell.angle_gamma   90.00
#
_symmetry.space_group_name_H-M   'P 1'
#
loop_
_entity.id
_entity.type
_entity.pdbx_description
1 polymer ?
#
loop_
_entity_poly.entity_id
_entity_poly.type
_entity_poly.pdbx_seq_one_letter_code
_entity_poly.pdbx_strand_id
1 'polypeptide(L)'
;MQSASILSPSKPSGKFSLPGMVVALAGGIAVVVSFGAIFSLITSAISFSIPLVVPAMLGAVVGYATMKLGTSFGRCRNPKLAVSVAIIAGVVAWGTQYVIDYGRFRSVAFATIVHELPQATSQQVDHFVDQWLQEETGQSGLVGFMFLKADSESIEITSHQYGVPLAGFRLSGFSLVIYWLIELLMIVGLAAYINRSYAKQPYCDQCETWRDYEVPMLGSPEHVDEAITAFQRRDIPTAIEALGTCEQGDFIRLEIEYCPRCFEDAYAKLVAVHDTGQPKHWTEQLLWSNRLDPNLTRQVLELAR
;
A
#
# COMPACT_ATOMS: atom_id res chain seq x y z
N MET A 1 32.28 -3.13 26.76
CA MET A 1 30.94 -3.04 26.16
C MET A 1 31.02 -3.54 24.72
N GLN A 2 30.73 -4.82 24.48
CA GLN A 2 30.52 -5.31 23.12
C GLN A 2 29.20 -4.71 22.64
N SER A 3 29.20 -4.02 21.50
CA SER A 3 27.96 -3.60 20.85
C SER A 3 27.16 -4.88 20.59
N ALA A 4 26.09 -5.09 21.37
CA ALA A 4 25.15 -6.16 21.12
C ALA A 4 24.74 -6.03 19.66
N SER A 5 25.09 -7.02 18.83
CA SER A 5 24.64 -7.05 17.45
C SER A 5 23.12 -7.02 17.53
N ILE A 6 22.54 -5.87 17.17
CA ILE A 6 21.09 -5.68 17.10
C ILE A 6 20.61 -6.80 16.18
N LEU A 7 20.05 -7.85 16.78
CA LEU A 7 19.54 -8.99 16.04
C LEU A 7 18.46 -8.41 15.14
N SER A 8 18.79 -8.37 13.85
CA SER A 8 17.96 -7.69 12.86
C SER A 8 16.58 -8.35 12.83
N PRO A 9 15.51 -7.59 12.57
CA PRO A 9 14.18 -8.13 12.30
C PRO A 9 14.26 -9.38 11.43
N SER A 10 13.41 -10.38 11.71
CA SER A 10 13.46 -11.67 11.02
C SER A 10 13.56 -11.44 9.50
N LYS A 11 14.69 -11.88 8.91
CA LYS A 11 14.95 -11.64 7.50
C LYS A 11 13.91 -12.42 6.70
N PRO A 12 13.14 -11.78 5.79
CA PRO A 12 12.13 -12.49 5.02
C PRO A 12 12.79 -13.63 4.24
N SER A 13 12.20 -14.84 4.30
CA SER A 13 12.79 -16.05 3.71
C SER A 13 12.85 -16.01 2.18
N GLY A 14 12.18 -15.05 1.54
CA GLY A 14 12.18 -14.87 0.09
C GLY A 14 11.37 -15.93 -0.67
N LYS A 15 10.77 -16.89 0.03
CA LYS A 15 9.94 -17.95 -0.56
C LYS A 15 8.61 -17.39 -1.07
N PHE A 16 8.15 -17.89 -2.21
CA PHE A 16 6.88 -17.50 -2.84
C PHE A 16 6.22 -18.69 -3.52
N SER A 17 4.89 -18.63 -3.70
CA SER A 17 4.11 -19.59 -4.48
C SER A 17 3.76 -18.98 -5.84
N LEU A 18 4.22 -19.58 -6.94
CA LEU A 18 3.92 -19.11 -8.29
C LEU A 18 2.41 -19.08 -8.59
N PRO A 19 1.62 -20.15 -8.32
CA PRO A 19 0.17 -20.12 -8.52
C PRO A 19 -0.52 -18.97 -7.78
N GLY A 20 -0.13 -18.72 -6.52
CA GLY A 20 -0.76 -17.64 -5.77
C GLY A 20 -0.32 -16.24 -6.21
N MET A 21 0.83 -16.09 -6.87
CA MET A 21 1.18 -14.84 -7.57
C MET A 21 0.34 -14.61 -8.83
N VAL A 22 0.06 -15.67 -9.58
CA VAL A 22 -0.87 -15.58 -10.71
C VAL A 22 -2.28 -15.20 -10.24
N VAL A 23 -2.76 -15.82 -9.15
CA VAL A 23 -4.06 -15.48 -8.54
C VAL A 23 -4.07 -14.04 -8.00
N ALA A 24 -3.00 -13.60 -7.34
CA ALA A 24 -2.91 -12.24 -6.83
C ALA A 24 -2.91 -11.20 -7.96
N LEU A 25 -2.22 -11.48 -9.06
CA LEU A 25 -2.21 -10.63 -10.24
C LEU A 25 -3.59 -10.61 -10.91
N ALA A 26 -4.15 -11.78 -11.23
CA ALA A 26 -5.44 -11.89 -11.90
C ALA A 26 -6.59 -11.31 -11.07
N GLY A 27 -6.65 -11.65 -9.78
CA GLY A 27 -7.65 -11.10 -8.86
C GLY A 27 -7.43 -9.62 -8.57
N GLY A 28 -6.18 -9.16 -8.51
CA GLY A 28 -5.84 -7.73 -8.45
C GLY A 28 -6.39 -6.97 -9.65
N ILE A 29 -6.15 -7.48 -10.87
CA ILE A 29 -6.70 -6.91 -12.11
C ILE A 29 -8.23 -6.92 -12.09
N ALA A 30 -8.86 -8.02 -11.67
CA ALA A 30 -10.33 -8.11 -11.62
C ALA A 30 -10.93 -7.06 -10.67
N VAL A 31 -10.40 -6.93 -9.44
CA VAL A 31 -10.85 -5.92 -8.46
C VAL A 31 -10.68 -4.52 -9.02
N VAL A 32 -9.56 -4.28 -9.69
CA VAL A 32 -9.23 -3.00 -10.32
C VAL A 32 -10.20 -2.64 -11.44
N VAL A 33 -10.50 -3.57 -12.35
CA VAL A 33 -11.44 -3.33 -13.46
C VAL A 33 -12.83 -3.01 -12.89
N SER A 34 -13.28 -3.76 -11.88
CA SER A 34 -14.55 -3.50 -11.21
C SER A 34 -14.56 -2.13 -10.51
N PHE A 35 -13.48 -1.79 -9.80
CA PHE A 35 -13.38 -0.50 -9.11
C PHE A 35 -13.31 0.67 -10.10
N GLY A 36 -12.57 0.54 -11.21
CA GLY A 36 -12.52 1.55 -12.28
C GLY A 36 -13.88 1.81 -12.90
N ALA A 37 -14.68 0.76 -13.13
CA ALA A 37 -16.06 0.90 -13.62
C ALA A 37 -16.95 1.65 -12.62
N ILE A 38 -16.93 1.26 -11.34
CA ILE A 38 -17.67 1.93 -10.26
C ILE A 38 -17.22 3.38 -10.14
N PHE A 39 -15.91 3.61 -10.18
CA PHE A 39 -15.32 4.92 -10.05
C PHE A 39 -15.74 5.84 -11.19
N SER A 40 -15.74 5.35 -12.43
CA SER A 40 -16.24 6.09 -13.60
C SER A 40 -17.69 6.54 -13.43
N LEU A 41 -18.54 5.69 -12.84
CA LEU A 41 -19.93 6.04 -12.53
C LEU A 41 -20.00 7.13 -11.46
N ILE A 42 -19.20 7.02 -10.39
CA ILE A 42 -19.18 8.02 -9.31
C ILE A 42 -18.71 9.38 -9.83
N THR A 43 -17.62 9.43 -10.60
CA THR A 43 -17.11 10.69 -11.17
C THR A 43 -18.06 11.32 -12.17
N SER A 44 -18.86 10.50 -12.87
CA SER A 44 -19.91 11.03 -13.75
C SER A 44 -21.06 11.66 -12.98
N ALA A 45 -21.32 11.22 -11.74
CA ALA A 45 -22.39 11.72 -10.90
C ALA A 45 -21.97 12.91 -10.01
N ILE A 46 -20.69 12.99 -9.67
CA ILE A 46 -20.15 13.98 -8.73
C ILE A 46 -19.15 14.88 -9.46
N SER A 47 -19.52 16.14 -9.71
CA SER A 47 -18.60 17.15 -10.30
C SER A 47 -17.41 17.51 -9.39
N PHE A 48 -17.33 16.94 -8.19
CA PHE A 48 -16.27 17.16 -7.21
C PHE A 48 -15.18 16.10 -7.37
N SER A 49 -14.14 16.42 -8.13
CA SER A 49 -12.92 15.64 -8.17
C SER A 49 -11.79 16.43 -7.50
N ILE A 50 -11.21 15.86 -6.43
CA ILE A 50 -9.94 16.36 -5.91
C ILE A 50 -8.84 15.63 -6.71
N PRO A 51 -8.08 16.32 -7.56
CA PRO A 51 -7.22 15.72 -8.60
C PRO A 51 -6.30 14.59 -8.10
N LEU A 52 -5.82 14.66 -6.86
CA LEU A 52 -4.87 13.68 -6.32
C LEU A 52 -5.47 12.66 -5.34
N VAL A 53 -6.67 12.90 -4.79
CA VAL A 53 -7.28 11.96 -3.84
C VAL A 53 -7.72 10.69 -4.55
N VAL A 54 -8.21 10.84 -5.78
CA VAL A 54 -8.68 9.74 -6.60
C VAL A 54 -7.56 8.74 -6.95
N PRO A 55 -6.43 9.16 -7.54
CA PRO A 55 -5.29 8.27 -7.78
C PRO A 55 -4.77 7.62 -6.49
N ALA A 56 -4.72 8.37 -5.38
CA ALA A 56 -4.31 7.83 -4.09
C ALA A 56 -5.25 6.72 -3.60
N MET A 57 -6.57 6.94 -3.67
CA MET A 57 -7.55 5.91 -3.32
C MET A 57 -7.43 4.68 -4.21
N LEU A 58 -7.27 4.87 -5.52
CA LEU A 58 -7.08 3.77 -6.46
C LEU A 58 -5.81 2.97 -6.13
N GLY A 59 -4.69 3.66 -5.87
CA GLY A 59 -3.43 3.03 -5.43
C GLY A 59 -3.58 2.25 -4.13
N ALA A 60 -4.34 2.76 -3.16
CA ALA A 60 -4.62 2.09 -1.90
C ALA A 60 -5.47 0.82 -2.12
N VAL A 61 -6.51 0.90 -2.96
CA VAL A 61 -7.39 -0.23 -3.31
C VAL A 61 -6.60 -1.32 -4.03
N VAL A 62 -5.81 -0.95 -5.05
CA VAL A 62 -4.92 -1.88 -5.77
C VAL A 62 -3.94 -2.53 -4.80
N GLY A 63 -3.28 -1.73 -3.97
CA GLY A 63 -2.31 -2.19 -2.98
C GLY A 63 -2.92 -3.18 -1.98
N TYR A 64 -4.07 -2.84 -1.41
CA TYR A 64 -4.77 -3.70 -0.46
C TYR A 64 -5.30 -4.99 -1.10
N ALA A 65 -5.85 -4.92 -2.31
CA ALA A 65 -6.36 -6.09 -3.03
C ALA A 65 -5.24 -7.08 -3.37
N THR A 66 -4.15 -6.59 -3.96
CA THR A 66 -2.96 -7.40 -4.30
C THR A 66 -2.28 -7.96 -3.05
N MET A 67 -2.21 -7.18 -1.97
CA MET A 67 -1.76 -7.64 -0.67
C MET A 67 -2.67 -8.78 -0.17
N LYS A 68 -3.97 -8.55 -0.01
CA LYS A 68 -4.89 -9.57 0.56
C LYS A 68 -4.89 -10.88 -0.23
N LEU A 69 -4.86 -10.82 -1.56
CA LEU A 69 -4.82 -12.01 -2.42
C LEU A 69 -3.44 -12.67 -2.42
N GLY A 70 -2.37 -11.87 -2.48
CA GLY A 70 -0.99 -12.34 -2.43
C GLY A 70 -0.64 -13.06 -1.14
N THR A 71 -1.40 -12.84 -0.08
CA THR A 71 -1.09 -13.31 1.27
C THR A 71 -1.94 -14.48 1.67
N SER A 72 -3.24 -14.43 1.33
CA SER A 72 -4.15 -15.57 1.48
C SER A 72 -3.77 -16.74 0.56
N PHE A 73 -3.43 -16.47 -0.70
CA PHE A 73 -3.15 -17.54 -1.68
C PHE A 73 -1.67 -17.71 -2.02
N GLY A 74 -0.93 -16.60 -2.13
CA GLY A 74 0.45 -16.62 -2.61
C GLY A 74 1.54 -16.76 -1.56
N ARG A 75 1.25 -16.41 -0.30
CA ARG A 75 2.21 -16.38 0.81
C ARG A 75 3.55 -15.78 0.37
N CYS A 76 3.49 -14.69 -0.40
CA CYS A 76 4.68 -14.10 -1.00
C CYS A 76 5.51 -13.36 0.06
N ARG A 77 6.70 -13.88 0.32
CA ARG A 77 7.68 -13.30 1.25
C ARG A 77 8.86 -12.67 0.51
N ASN A 78 8.70 -12.42 -0.79
CA ASN A 78 9.70 -11.73 -1.59
C ASN A 78 9.21 -10.29 -1.86
N PRO A 79 9.74 -9.28 -1.13
CA PRO A 79 9.30 -7.91 -1.29
C PRO A 79 9.47 -7.37 -2.71
N LYS A 80 10.50 -7.82 -3.45
CA LYS A 80 10.71 -7.38 -4.83
C LYS A 80 9.60 -7.90 -5.73
N LEU A 81 9.25 -9.18 -5.61
CA LEU A 81 8.19 -9.80 -6.41
C LEU A 81 6.81 -9.21 -6.08
N ALA A 82 6.50 -9.04 -4.79
CA ALA A 82 5.25 -8.42 -4.35
C ALA A 82 5.09 -6.99 -4.91
N VAL A 83 6.17 -6.20 -4.88
CA VAL A 83 6.20 -4.86 -5.49
C VAL A 83 6.00 -4.93 -7.00
N SER A 84 6.67 -5.84 -7.71
CA SER A 84 6.50 -5.99 -9.16
C SER A 84 5.05 -6.32 -9.54
N VAL A 85 4.41 -7.25 -8.83
CA VAL A 85 2.99 -7.61 -9.06
C VAL A 85 2.09 -6.40 -8.82
N ALA A 86 2.31 -5.66 -7.74
CA ALA A 86 1.53 -4.47 -7.42
C ALA A 86 1.70 -3.35 -8.45
N ILE A 87 2.92 -3.14 -8.98
CA ILE A 87 3.19 -2.16 -10.04
C ILE A 87 2.45 -2.55 -11.32
N ILE A 88 2.54 -3.82 -11.75
CA ILE A 88 1.84 -4.29 -12.95
C ILE A 88 0.32 -4.10 -12.79
N ALA A 89 -0.23 -4.49 -11.64
CA ALA A 89 -1.65 -4.28 -11.36
C ALA A 89 -2.04 -2.79 -11.37
N GLY A 90 -1.21 -1.90 -10.83
CA GLY A 90 -1.42 -0.45 -10.85
C GLY A 90 -1.36 0.17 -12.25
N VAL A 91 -0.43 -0.29 -13.11
CA VAL A 91 -0.36 0.14 -14.51
C VAL A 91 -1.61 -0.32 -15.28
N VAL A 92 -2.03 -1.56 -15.09
CA VAL A 92 -3.26 -2.09 -15.69
C VAL A 92 -4.47 -1.31 -15.20
N ALA A 93 -4.52 -0.95 -13.92
CA ALA A 93 -5.58 -0.12 -13.35
C ALA A 93 -5.70 1.23 -14.03
N TRP A 94 -4.59 1.94 -14.08
CA TRP A 94 -4.51 3.25 -14.70
C TRP A 94 -4.86 3.17 -16.19
N GLY A 95 -4.28 2.21 -16.93
CA GLY A 95 -4.55 2.02 -18.36
C GLY A 95 -6.01 1.64 -18.68
N THR A 96 -6.67 0.88 -17.81
CA THR A 96 -8.07 0.45 -18.00
C THR A 96 -9.00 1.65 -18.12
N GLN A 97 -8.77 2.72 -17.37
CA GLN A 97 -9.57 3.95 -17.46
C GLN A 97 -9.50 4.56 -18.87
N TYR A 98 -8.31 4.69 -19.45
CA TYR A 98 -8.14 5.26 -20.79
C TYR A 98 -8.72 4.34 -21.88
N VAL A 99 -8.64 3.02 -21.70
CA VAL A 99 -9.28 2.06 -22.62
C VAL A 99 -10.80 2.20 -22.59
N ILE A 100 -11.41 2.36 -21.42
CA ILE A 100 -12.85 2.59 -21.28
C ILE A 100 -13.24 3.92 -21.92
N ASP A 101 -12.50 4.99 -21.64
CA ASP A 101 -12.74 6.31 -22.22
C ASP A 101 -12.63 6.30 -23.75
N TYR A 102 -11.61 5.64 -24.29
CA TYR A 102 -11.44 5.48 -25.73
C TYR A 102 -12.57 4.67 -26.36
N GLY A 103 -13.03 3.60 -25.69
CA GLY A 103 -14.20 2.83 -26.13
C GLY A 103 -15.47 3.67 -26.20
N ARG A 104 -15.70 4.55 -25.20
CA ARG A 104 -16.82 5.49 -25.20
C ARG A 104 -16.70 6.52 -26.32
N PHE A 105 -15.51 7.11 -26.48
CA PHE A 105 -15.22 8.03 -27.58
C PHE A 105 -15.54 7.41 -28.95
N ARG A 106 -15.04 6.18 -29.20
CA ARG A 106 -15.35 5.45 -30.45
C ARG A 106 -16.84 5.18 -30.61
N SER A 107 -17.54 4.83 -29.54
CA SER A 107 -18.98 4.57 -29.58
C SER A 107 -19.77 5.81 -29.97
N VAL A 108 -19.39 6.98 -29.44
CA VAL A 108 -20.01 8.27 -29.80
C VAL A 108 -19.66 8.65 -31.23
N ALA A 109 -18.38 8.59 -31.62
CA ALA A 109 -17.94 8.88 -32.98
C ALA A 109 -18.65 7.99 -34.00
N PHE A 110 -18.81 6.71 -33.69
CA PHE A 110 -19.55 5.76 -34.52
C PHE A 110 -21.01 6.16 -34.71
N ALA A 111 -21.72 6.49 -33.63
CA ALA A 111 -23.11 6.92 -33.70
C ALA A 111 -23.27 8.19 -34.56
N THR A 112 -22.35 9.15 -34.42
CA THR A 112 -22.35 10.38 -35.23
C THR A 112 -22.07 10.10 -36.71
N ILE A 113 -21.06 9.29 -37.03
CA ILE A 113 -20.69 9.01 -38.42
C ILE A 113 -21.79 8.19 -39.12
N VAL A 114 -22.40 7.21 -38.45
CA VAL A 114 -23.49 6.42 -39.03
C VAL A 114 -24.76 7.26 -39.24
N HIS A 115 -25.00 8.26 -38.39
CA HIS A 115 -26.10 9.21 -38.60
C HIS A 115 -25.90 10.03 -39.90
N GLU A 116 -24.68 10.51 -40.14
CA GLU A 116 -24.35 11.30 -41.35
C GLU A 116 -24.14 10.43 -42.60
N LEU A 117 -23.64 9.21 -42.43
CA LEU A 117 -23.33 8.25 -43.50
C LEU A 117 -23.97 6.89 -43.19
N PRO A 118 -25.29 6.71 -43.45
CA PRO A 118 -26.02 5.50 -43.06
C PRO A 118 -25.52 4.19 -43.70
N GLN A 119 -24.72 4.28 -44.76
CA GLN A 119 -24.14 3.12 -45.46
C GLN A 119 -22.73 2.75 -44.95
N ALA A 120 -22.18 3.49 -43.98
CA ALA A 120 -20.85 3.24 -43.45
C ALA A 120 -20.82 1.93 -42.63
N THR A 121 -19.88 1.05 -42.97
CA THR A 121 -19.59 -0.18 -42.21
C THR A 121 -18.72 0.14 -40.98
N SER A 122 -18.71 -0.74 -39.98
CA SER A 122 -17.86 -0.55 -38.79
C SER A 122 -16.38 -0.40 -39.09
N GLN A 123 -15.86 -1.15 -40.06
CA GLN A 123 -14.46 -1.02 -40.49
C GLN A 123 -14.16 0.34 -41.14
N GLN A 124 -15.10 0.89 -41.92
CA GLN A 124 -14.94 2.23 -42.52
C GLN A 124 -14.97 3.32 -41.48
N VAL A 125 -15.87 3.22 -40.50
CA VAL A 125 -15.92 4.15 -39.37
C VAL A 125 -14.63 4.10 -38.57
N ASP A 126 -14.12 2.90 -38.27
CA ASP A 126 -12.87 2.71 -37.54
C ASP A 126 -11.68 3.35 -38.29
N HIS A 127 -11.58 3.11 -39.60
CA HIS A 127 -10.56 3.74 -40.44
C HIS A 127 -10.69 5.27 -40.45
N PHE A 128 -11.91 5.80 -40.52
CA PHE A 128 -12.15 7.24 -40.49
C PHE A 128 -11.70 7.87 -39.16
N VAL A 129 -12.04 7.23 -38.03
CA VAL A 129 -11.63 7.69 -36.70
C VAL A 129 -10.10 7.64 -36.56
N ASP A 130 -9.46 6.55 -36.97
CA ASP A 130 -8.01 6.43 -36.87
C ASP A 130 -7.26 7.40 -37.80
N GLN A 131 -7.78 7.64 -39.01
CA GLN A 131 -7.24 8.65 -39.93
C GLN A 131 -7.39 10.05 -39.35
N TRP A 132 -8.55 10.39 -38.81
CA TRP A 132 -8.78 11.69 -38.18
C TRP A 132 -7.86 11.90 -36.96
N LEU A 133 -7.72 10.90 -36.09
CA LEU A 133 -6.77 10.97 -34.97
C LEU A 133 -5.33 11.17 -35.46
N GLN A 134 -4.94 10.47 -36.53
CA GLN A 134 -3.62 10.61 -37.14
C GLN A 134 -3.38 12.01 -37.72
N GLU A 135 -4.41 12.64 -38.31
CA GLU A 135 -4.36 14.00 -38.83
C GLU A 135 -4.27 15.06 -37.73
N GLU A 136 -5.06 14.93 -36.66
CA GLU A 136 -5.09 15.88 -35.54
C GLU A 136 -3.89 15.75 -34.60
N THR A 137 -3.42 14.53 -34.34
CA THR A 137 -2.43 14.25 -33.28
C THR A 137 -1.13 13.64 -33.78
N GLY A 138 -1.05 13.26 -35.05
CA GLY A 138 0.08 12.52 -35.60
C GLY A 138 0.15 11.06 -35.15
N GLN A 139 -0.86 10.54 -34.45
CA GLN A 139 -0.94 9.16 -33.99
C GLN A 139 -2.38 8.62 -34.17
N SER A 140 -2.53 7.32 -34.40
CA SER A 140 -3.84 6.65 -34.48
C SER A 140 -4.17 5.88 -33.19
N GLY A 141 -5.38 5.32 -33.11
CA GLY A 141 -5.77 4.42 -32.02
C GLY A 141 -5.85 5.10 -30.65
N LEU A 142 -5.58 4.33 -29.60
CA LEU A 142 -5.62 4.80 -28.21
C LEU A 142 -4.62 5.93 -27.94
N VAL A 143 -3.43 5.87 -28.53
CA VAL A 143 -2.38 6.89 -28.32
C VAL A 143 -2.80 8.22 -28.92
N GLY A 144 -3.32 8.21 -30.16
CA GLY A 144 -3.89 9.40 -30.78
C GLY A 144 -5.03 9.98 -29.95
N PHE A 145 -5.94 9.15 -29.45
CA PHE A 145 -7.00 9.58 -28.55
C PHE A 145 -6.45 10.24 -27.27
N MET A 146 -5.39 9.70 -26.65
CA MET A 146 -4.81 10.30 -25.45
C MET A 146 -4.21 11.69 -25.72
N PHE A 147 -3.56 11.89 -26.87
CA PHE A 147 -3.06 13.22 -27.26
C PHE A 147 -4.19 14.20 -27.56
N LEU A 148 -5.20 13.74 -28.31
CA LEU A 148 -6.41 14.54 -28.55
C LEU A 148 -7.06 14.96 -27.23
N LYS A 149 -7.22 14.02 -26.29
CA LYS A 149 -7.78 14.28 -24.96
C LYS A 149 -6.92 15.28 -24.20
N ALA A 150 -5.59 15.16 -24.27
CA ALA A 150 -4.68 16.08 -23.61
C ALA A 150 -4.80 17.51 -24.16
N ASP A 151 -4.96 17.67 -25.48
CA ASP A 151 -5.07 18.99 -26.12
C ASP A 151 -6.47 19.62 -26.01
N SER A 152 -7.52 18.79 -26.02
CA SER A 152 -8.92 19.23 -26.01
C SER A 152 -9.50 19.44 -24.61
N GLU A 153 -9.07 18.66 -23.62
CA GLU A 153 -9.52 18.82 -22.25
C GLU A 153 -8.61 19.80 -21.50
N SER A 154 -9.23 20.70 -20.74
CA SER A 154 -8.51 21.49 -19.75
C SER A 154 -9.04 21.19 -18.36
N ILE A 155 -8.15 20.75 -17.48
CA ILE A 155 -8.46 20.65 -16.05
C ILE A 155 -8.16 22.02 -15.47
N GLU A 156 -9.20 22.75 -15.09
CA GLU A 156 -9.07 24.00 -14.35
C GLU A 156 -9.02 23.70 -12.85
N ILE A 157 -7.83 23.82 -12.26
CA ILE A 157 -7.67 23.71 -10.81
C ILE A 157 -7.90 25.10 -10.21
N THR A 158 -9.12 25.33 -9.72
CA THR A 158 -9.44 26.53 -8.96
C THR A 158 -9.11 26.32 -7.48
N SER A 159 -8.39 27.28 -6.88
CA SER A 159 -8.16 27.31 -5.44
C SER A 159 -9.08 28.35 -4.82
N HIS A 160 -9.79 27.97 -3.76
CA HIS A 160 -10.58 28.90 -2.97
C HIS A 160 -9.83 29.20 -1.67
N GLN A 161 -9.29 30.42 -1.55
CA GLN A 161 -8.72 30.90 -0.30
C GLN A 161 -9.73 31.86 0.35
N TYR A 162 -10.26 31.49 1.51
CA TYR A 162 -11.28 32.27 2.24
C TYR A 162 -12.55 32.60 1.42
N GLY A 163 -13.01 31.68 0.57
CA GLY A 163 -14.19 31.89 -0.27
C GLY A 163 -13.96 32.81 -1.48
N VAL A 164 -12.76 33.37 -1.64
CA VAL A 164 -12.37 34.12 -2.84
C VAL A 164 -11.74 33.14 -3.84
N PRO A 165 -12.27 33.04 -5.08
CA PRO A 165 -11.62 32.25 -6.13
C PRO A 165 -10.30 32.91 -6.52
N LEU A 166 -9.19 32.22 -6.32
CA LEU A 166 -7.90 32.59 -6.88
C LEU A 166 -7.86 32.20 -8.36
N ALA A 167 -7.02 32.90 -9.14
CA ALA A 167 -6.80 32.54 -10.54
C ALA A 167 -6.40 31.06 -10.66
N GLY A 168 -7.24 30.26 -11.32
CA GLY A 168 -7.01 28.84 -11.51
C GLY A 168 -5.87 28.57 -12.47
N PHE A 169 -5.19 27.44 -12.29
CA PHE A 169 -4.23 26.94 -13.26
C PHE A 169 -4.94 25.97 -14.21
N ARG A 170 -4.83 26.21 -15.53
CA ARG A 170 -5.37 25.31 -16.55
C ARG A 170 -4.27 24.38 -17.04
N LEU A 171 -4.48 23.08 -16.85
CA LEU A 171 -3.64 22.02 -17.40
C LEU A 171 -4.19 21.60 -18.76
N SER A 172 -3.39 21.75 -19.81
CA SER A 172 -3.68 21.24 -21.16
C SER A 172 -2.40 20.79 -21.88
N GLY A 173 -2.58 20.04 -22.96
CA GLY A 173 -1.53 19.46 -23.78
C GLY A 173 -0.50 18.69 -22.95
N PHE A 174 0.78 19.03 -23.13
CA PHE A 174 1.87 18.34 -22.46
C PHE A 174 1.81 18.41 -20.91
N SER A 175 1.27 19.49 -20.35
CA SER A 175 1.14 19.61 -18.89
C SER A 175 0.15 18.61 -18.30
N LEU A 176 -0.90 18.27 -19.05
CA LEU A 176 -1.87 17.24 -18.68
C LEU A 176 -1.27 15.82 -18.76
N VAL A 177 -0.37 15.58 -19.72
CA VAL A 177 0.39 14.32 -19.78
C VAL A 177 1.30 14.15 -18.55
N ILE A 178 2.01 15.19 -18.14
CA ILE A 178 2.81 15.17 -16.89
C ILE A 178 1.92 14.87 -15.69
N TYR A 179 0.76 15.52 -15.63
CA TYR A 179 -0.20 15.28 -14.56
C TYR A 179 -0.63 13.79 -14.50
N TRP A 180 -0.99 13.18 -15.63
CA TRP A 180 -1.33 11.76 -15.67
C TRP A 180 -0.16 10.84 -15.28
N LEU A 181 1.08 11.20 -15.59
CA LEU A 181 2.26 10.48 -15.11
C LEU A 181 2.39 10.57 -13.58
N ILE A 182 2.09 11.72 -12.98
CA ILE A 182 2.07 11.87 -11.52
C ILE A 182 0.96 11.00 -10.91
N GLU A 183 -0.23 10.95 -11.51
CA GLU A 183 -1.30 10.05 -11.08
C GLU A 183 -0.86 8.58 -11.12
N LEU A 184 -0.26 8.15 -12.24
CA LEU A 184 0.27 6.80 -12.38
C LEU A 184 1.31 6.50 -11.30
N LEU A 185 2.28 7.40 -11.08
CA LEU A 185 3.32 7.26 -10.06
C LEU A 185 2.72 7.15 -8.65
N MET A 186 1.67 7.90 -8.37
CA MET A 186 0.95 7.83 -7.09
C MET A 186 0.27 6.47 -6.90
N ILE A 187 -0.44 5.99 -7.93
CA ILE A 187 -1.11 4.69 -7.91
C ILE A 187 -0.10 3.56 -7.68
N VAL A 188 0.94 3.48 -8.51
CA VAL A 188 1.93 2.39 -8.41
C VAL A 188 2.81 2.53 -7.18
N GLY A 189 3.14 3.76 -6.78
CA GLY A 189 3.98 4.05 -5.61
C GLY A 189 3.30 3.61 -4.31
N LEU A 190 2.02 3.95 -4.14
CA LEU A 190 1.26 3.55 -2.95
C LEU A 190 1.00 2.04 -2.94
N ALA A 191 0.62 1.45 -4.07
CA ALA A 191 0.42 0.00 -4.19
C ALA A 191 1.71 -0.79 -3.88
N ALA A 192 2.85 -0.33 -4.41
CA ALA A 192 4.17 -0.89 -4.12
C ALA A 192 4.56 -0.72 -2.65
N TYR A 193 4.30 0.44 -2.05
CA TYR A 193 4.59 0.71 -0.64
C TYR A 193 3.84 -0.27 0.27
N ILE A 194 2.52 -0.42 0.09
CA ILE A 194 1.68 -1.34 0.87
C ILE A 194 2.21 -2.77 0.76
N ASN A 195 2.45 -3.25 -0.46
CA ASN A 195 2.93 -4.62 -0.68
C ASN A 195 4.36 -4.85 -0.16
N ARG A 196 5.24 -3.85 -0.26
CA ARG A 196 6.61 -3.93 0.29
C ARG A 196 6.60 -4.01 1.80
N SER A 197 5.84 -3.14 2.45
CA SER A 197 5.71 -3.10 3.91
C SER A 197 5.13 -4.40 4.43
N TYR A 198 4.13 -4.92 3.73
CA TYR A 198 3.51 -6.19 4.07
C TYR A 198 4.47 -7.39 3.86
N ALA A 199 5.12 -7.51 2.70
CA ALA A 199 6.02 -8.64 2.41
C ALA A 199 7.28 -8.69 3.30
N LYS A 200 7.56 -7.60 4.03
CA LYS A 200 8.60 -7.52 5.06
C LYS A 200 8.11 -7.97 6.44
N GLN A 201 6.80 -8.16 6.63
CA GLN A 201 6.29 -8.61 7.91
C GLN A 201 6.87 -9.99 8.24
N PRO A 202 7.08 -10.25 9.54
CA PRO A 202 7.59 -11.53 9.98
C PRO A 202 6.61 -12.66 9.69
N TYR A 203 7.12 -13.80 9.20
CA TYR A 203 6.31 -14.95 8.82
C TYR A 203 6.89 -16.23 9.41
N CYS A 204 6.02 -17.10 9.95
CA CYS A 204 6.41 -18.42 10.39
C CYS A 204 6.30 -19.42 9.23
N ASP A 205 7.46 -19.80 8.68
CA ASP A 205 7.55 -20.74 7.56
C ASP A 205 6.96 -22.12 7.87
N GLN A 206 7.01 -22.56 9.13
CA GLN A 206 6.49 -23.88 9.53
C GLN A 206 4.96 -23.88 9.65
N CYS A 207 4.39 -22.86 10.29
CA CYS A 207 2.96 -22.77 10.55
C CYS A 207 2.16 -22.11 9.43
N GLU A 208 2.86 -21.58 8.44
CA GLU A 208 2.33 -20.86 7.28
C GLU A 208 1.43 -19.69 7.68
N THR A 209 1.81 -18.98 8.74
CA THR A 209 1.08 -17.83 9.28
C THR A 209 2.01 -16.64 9.49
N TRP A 210 1.46 -15.44 9.33
CA TRP A 210 2.12 -14.22 9.76
C TRP A 210 2.28 -14.24 11.27
N ARG A 211 3.38 -13.65 11.75
CA ARG A 211 3.61 -13.50 13.19
C ARG A 211 2.81 -12.32 13.70
N ASP A 212 2.30 -12.47 14.91
CA ASP A 212 1.64 -11.40 15.64
C ASP A 212 2.67 -10.62 16.45
N TYR A 213 2.28 -9.40 16.80
CA TYR A 213 3.07 -8.47 17.58
C TYR A 213 2.20 -7.97 18.72
N GLU A 214 2.66 -8.14 19.95
CA GLU A 214 2.00 -7.65 21.15
C GLU A 214 2.95 -6.82 22.00
N VAL A 215 2.39 -5.84 22.72
CA VAL A 215 3.07 -5.08 23.76
C VAL A 215 2.43 -5.47 25.10
N PRO A 216 2.77 -6.65 25.64
CA PRO A 216 2.15 -7.19 26.84
C PRO A 216 2.25 -6.26 28.06
N MET A 217 3.32 -5.47 28.18
CA MET A 217 3.60 -4.77 29.42
C MET A 217 4.31 -3.44 29.22
N LEU A 218 3.93 -2.46 30.06
CA LEU A 218 4.63 -1.20 30.25
C LEU A 218 5.11 -1.14 31.71
N GLY A 219 6.41 -0.91 31.89
CA GLY A 219 7.09 -0.91 33.18
C GLY A 219 7.88 0.37 33.47
N SER A 220 8.31 0.51 34.72
CA SER A 220 9.20 1.57 35.19
C SER A 220 10.65 1.31 34.77
N PRO A 221 11.44 2.34 34.41
CA PRO A 221 12.86 2.18 34.14
C PRO A 221 13.70 1.86 35.38
N GLU A 222 13.18 2.07 36.59
CA GLU A 222 13.94 1.92 37.86
C GLU A 222 14.47 0.49 38.09
N HIS A 223 13.76 -0.52 37.59
CA HIS A 223 14.04 -1.93 37.83
C HIS A 223 14.44 -2.70 36.55
N VAL A 224 14.91 -1.99 35.53
CA VAL A 224 15.25 -2.58 34.23
C VAL A 224 16.30 -3.68 34.32
N ASP A 225 17.36 -3.47 35.10
CA ASP A 225 18.47 -4.42 35.21
C ASP A 225 18.03 -5.71 35.92
N GLU A 226 17.10 -5.58 36.87
CA GLU A 226 16.47 -6.71 37.55
C GLU A 226 15.59 -7.51 36.58
N ALA A 227 14.74 -6.84 35.81
CA ALA A 227 13.92 -7.46 34.77
C ALA A 227 14.79 -8.18 33.73
N ILE A 228 15.85 -7.53 33.22
CA ILE A 228 16.79 -8.14 32.26
C ILE A 228 17.46 -9.37 32.86
N THR A 229 17.91 -9.29 34.12
CA THR A 229 18.54 -10.42 34.82
C THR A 229 17.57 -11.59 34.99
N ALA A 230 16.30 -11.30 35.34
CA ALA A 230 15.25 -12.31 35.45
C ALA A 230 14.93 -12.95 34.09
N PHE A 231 14.81 -12.18 33.01
CA PHE A 231 14.66 -12.71 31.65
C PHE A 231 15.83 -13.62 31.24
N GLN A 232 17.07 -13.24 31.56
CA GLN A 232 18.26 -14.06 31.28
C GLN A 232 18.24 -15.39 32.06
N ARG A 233 17.71 -15.38 33.28
CA ARG A 233 17.51 -16.57 34.12
C ARG A 233 16.26 -17.39 33.74
N ARG A 234 15.46 -16.90 32.78
CA ARG A 234 14.16 -17.48 32.37
C ARG A 234 13.11 -17.47 33.49
N ASP A 235 13.22 -16.52 34.43
CA ASP A 235 12.25 -16.32 35.50
C ASP A 235 11.24 -15.24 35.07
N ILE A 236 10.23 -15.66 34.30
CA ILE A 236 9.25 -14.76 33.69
C ILE A 236 8.39 -14.02 34.73
N PRO A 237 7.84 -14.68 35.77
CA PRO A 237 7.06 -13.99 36.79
C PRO A 237 7.86 -12.86 37.45
N THR A 238 9.10 -13.12 37.88
CA THR A 238 9.96 -12.08 38.47
C THR A 238 10.32 -11.00 37.47
N ALA A 239 10.55 -11.33 36.20
CA ALA A 239 10.84 -10.33 35.17
C ALA A 239 9.67 -9.38 34.93
N ILE A 240 8.44 -9.90 34.90
CA ILE A 240 7.20 -9.13 34.75
C ILE A 240 6.95 -8.31 36.01
N GLU A 241 7.08 -8.89 37.21
CA GLU A 241 6.92 -8.16 38.47
C GLU A 241 7.93 -7.01 38.58
N ALA A 242 9.19 -7.24 38.21
CA ALA A 242 10.25 -6.23 38.23
C ALA A 242 9.97 -5.07 37.26
N LEU A 243 9.34 -5.31 36.10
CA LEU A 243 8.94 -4.22 35.23
C LEU A 243 7.94 -3.28 35.93
N GLY A 244 7.09 -3.80 36.83
CA GLY A 244 6.15 -3.01 37.62
C GLY A 244 5.16 -2.22 36.77
N THR A 245 4.52 -1.21 37.37
CA THR A 245 3.62 -0.27 36.66
C THR A 245 4.28 1.08 36.52
N CYS A 246 4.25 1.67 35.33
CA CYS A 246 4.65 3.06 35.12
C CYS A 246 3.43 3.99 35.23
N GLU A 247 3.48 4.97 36.14
CA GLU A 247 2.39 5.94 36.27
C GLU A 247 2.54 7.15 35.33
N GLN A 248 3.75 7.70 35.14
CA GLN A 248 4.04 8.82 34.21
C GLN A 248 5.54 8.90 33.85
N GLY A 249 5.86 9.45 32.69
CA GLY A 249 7.23 9.79 32.28
C GLY A 249 7.89 8.75 31.39
N ASP A 250 9.19 8.54 31.59
CA ASP A 250 9.95 7.50 30.89
C ASP A 250 9.41 6.12 31.28
N PHE A 251 9.26 5.25 30.29
CA PHE A 251 8.74 3.90 30.50
C PHE A 251 9.50 2.87 29.69
N ILE A 252 9.42 1.62 30.12
CA ILE A 252 9.92 0.47 29.39
C ILE A 252 8.75 -0.28 28.81
N ARG A 253 8.81 -0.66 27.54
CA ARG A 253 7.85 -1.57 26.94
C ARG A 253 8.50 -2.92 26.63
N LEU A 254 7.80 -3.99 27.00
CA LEU A 254 8.10 -5.34 26.55
C LEU A 254 7.33 -5.58 25.25
N GLU A 255 8.06 -5.77 24.16
CA GLU A 255 7.50 -6.15 22.85
C GLU A 255 7.73 -7.63 22.60
N ILE A 256 6.72 -8.34 22.09
CA ILE A 256 6.85 -9.74 21.69
C ILE A 256 6.33 -9.92 20.27
N GLU A 257 7.19 -10.43 19.40
CA GLU A 257 6.84 -10.93 18.07
C GLU A 257 6.80 -12.46 18.11
N TYR A 258 5.65 -13.07 17.82
CA TYR A 258 5.47 -14.52 17.96
C TYR A 258 4.57 -15.13 16.90
N CYS A 259 4.72 -16.43 16.65
CA CYS A 259 3.79 -17.17 15.79
C CYS A 259 2.53 -17.56 16.59
N PRO A 260 1.32 -17.14 16.20
CA PRO A 260 0.10 -17.42 16.98
C PRO A 260 -0.29 -18.90 17.02
N ARG A 261 0.37 -19.76 16.23
CA ARG A 261 0.10 -21.21 16.18
C ARG A 261 1.07 -22.03 17.02
N CYS A 262 2.38 -21.86 16.81
CA CYS A 262 3.40 -22.68 17.46
C CYS A 262 4.17 -21.97 18.57
N PHE A 263 4.15 -20.64 18.62
CA PHE A 263 5.01 -19.83 19.51
C PHE A 263 6.52 -20.09 19.33
N GLU A 264 6.94 -20.84 18.31
CA GLU A 264 8.35 -21.06 18.01
C GLU A 264 9.01 -19.79 17.47
N ASP A 265 10.30 -19.65 17.76
CA ASP A 265 11.14 -18.51 17.38
C ASP A 265 10.55 -17.16 17.82
N ALA A 266 9.76 -17.13 18.89
CA ALA A 266 9.28 -15.89 19.47
C ALA A 266 10.46 -14.99 19.85
N TYR A 267 10.30 -13.70 19.61
CA TYR A 267 11.34 -12.72 19.83
C TYR A 267 10.82 -11.63 20.74
N ALA A 268 11.46 -11.48 21.89
CA ALA A 268 11.12 -10.46 22.87
C ALA A 268 12.16 -9.34 22.86
N LYS A 269 11.69 -8.10 23.10
CA LYS A 269 12.52 -6.91 23.24
C LYS A 269 12.06 -6.09 24.42
N LEU A 270 13.00 -5.57 25.19
CA LEU A 270 12.76 -4.49 26.13
C LEU A 270 13.26 -3.18 25.50
N VAL A 271 12.35 -2.23 25.35
CA VAL A 271 12.61 -0.92 24.74
C VAL A 271 12.31 0.16 25.78
N ALA A 272 13.32 0.94 26.16
CA ALA A 272 13.10 2.16 26.93
C ALA A 272 12.59 3.25 25.99
N VAL A 273 11.57 3.97 26.41
CA VAL A 273 10.96 5.08 25.71
C VAL A 273 11.11 6.31 26.59
N HIS A 274 11.94 7.26 26.16
CA HIS A 274 12.21 8.49 26.89
C HIS A 274 11.44 9.68 26.29
N ASP A 275 10.82 10.49 27.14
CA ASP A 275 10.20 11.77 26.73
C ASP A 275 11.27 12.87 26.73
N THR A 276 11.61 13.43 25.57
CA THR A 276 12.65 14.47 25.47
C THR A 276 12.14 15.88 25.80
N GLY A 277 10.91 16.05 26.29
CA GLY A 277 10.36 17.35 26.69
C GLY A 277 9.63 18.07 25.58
N GLN A 278 9.57 19.42 25.60
CA GLN A 278 8.83 20.21 24.61
C GLN A 278 9.72 20.70 23.45
N PRO A 279 9.36 20.44 22.18
CA PRO A 279 8.18 19.70 21.69
C PRO A 279 8.28 18.18 21.96
N LYS A 280 7.13 17.54 22.27
CA LYS A 280 7.05 16.11 22.61
C LYS A 280 7.66 15.26 21.50
N HIS A 281 8.88 14.77 21.75
CA HIS A 281 9.53 13.75 20.95
C HIS A 281 9.85 12.57 21.85
N TRP A 282 9.66 11.38 21.31
CA TRP A 282 9.98 10.14 22.00
C TRP A 282 11.25 9.57 21.39
N THR A 283 12.18 9.16 22.24
CA THR A 283 13.37 8.42 21.79
C THR A 283 13.29 6.99 22.33
N GLU A 284 13.54 6.02 21.44
CA GLU A 284 13.50 4.61 21.78
C GLU A 284 14.92 4.05 21.87
N GLN A 285 15.23 3.40 22.99
CA GLN A 285 16.50 2.70 23.20
C GLN A 285 16.23 1.21 23.44
N LEU A 286 16.79 0.36 22.58
CA LEU A 286 16.75 -1.09 22.78
C LEU A 286 17.68 -1.47 23.95
N LEU A 287 17.10 -1.97 25.04
CA LEU A 287 17.83 -2.35 26.25
C LEU A 287 18.23 -3.83 26.23
N TRP A 288 17.30 -4.69 25.80
CA TRP A 288 17.50 -6.13 25.75
C TRP A 288 16.67 -6.74 24.64
N SER A 289 17.16 -7.84 24.09
CA SER A 289 16.37 -8.66 23.18
C SER A 289 16.87 -10.09 23.16
N ASN A 290 15.95 -11.05 23.15
CA ASN A 290 16.30 -12.46 23.04
C ASN A 290 15.18 -13.27 22.40
N ARG A 291 15.53 -14.47 21.92
CA ARG A 291 14.53 -15.47 21.56
C ARG A 291 13.94 -16.07 22.84
N LEU A 292 12.62 -16.16 22.89
CA LEU A 292 11.90 -16.87 23.94
C LEU A 292 11.57 -18.28 23.46
N ASP A 293 11.61 -19.25 24.38
CA ASP A 293 11.06 -20.56 24.09
C ASP A 293 9.51 -20.50 24.08
N PRO A 294 8.83 -21.46 23.41
CA PRO A 294 7.39 -21.44 23.28
C PRO A 294 6.63 -21.39 24.61
N ASN A 295 7.15 -22.04 25.67
CA ASN A 295 6.48 -22.08 26.97
C ASN A 295 6.60 -20.74 27.69
N LEU A 296 7.78 -20.12 27.69
CA LEU A 296 7.97 -18.78 28.25
C LEU A 296 7.15 -17.73 27.49
N THR A 297 7.09 -17.85 26.16
CA THR A 297 6.27 -16.93 25.34
C THR A 297 4.80 -16.96 25.77
N ARG A 298 4.24 -18.15 25.96
CA ARG A 298 2.86 -18.29 26.46
C ARG A 298 2.70 -17.70 27.85
N GLN A 299 3.62 -17.99 28.77
CA GLN A 299 3.58 -17.43 30.12
C GLN A 299 3.58 -15.89 30.10
N VAL A 300 4.42 -15.26 29.28
CA VAL A 300 4.42 -13.79 29.18
C VAL A 300 3.08 -13.28 28.65
N LEU A 301 2.55 -13.87 27.57
CA LEU A 301 1.28 -13.44 26.97
C LEU A 301 0.07 -13.70 27.88
N GLU A 302 0.12 -14.74 28.73
CA GLU A 302 -0.93 -15.05 29.70
C GLU A 302 -0.89 -14.11 30.91
N LEU A 303 0.30 -13.82 31.45
CA LEU A 303 0.48 -12.93 32.60
C LEU A 303 0.22 -11.45 32.26
N ALA A 304 0.27 -11.10 30.98
CA ALA A 304 0.05 -9.75 30.48
C ALA A 304 -1.42 -9.39 30.20
N ARG A 305 -2.32 -10.37 30.24
CA ARG A 305 -3.76 -10.19 30.00
C ARG A 305 -4.51 -10.02 31.31
#